data_AF-A0A089WV92-F1
#
_entry.id   AF-A0A089WV92-F1
#
_cell.length_a   1.000
_cell.length_b   1.000
_cell.length_c   1.000
_cell.angle_alpha   90.00
_cell.angle_beta   90.00
_cell.angle_gamma   90.00
#
_symmetry.space_group_name_H-M   'P 1'
#
loop_
_entity.id
_entity.type
_entity.pdbx_description
1 polymer ?
#
loop_
_entity_poly.entity_id
_entity_poly.type
_entity_poly.pdbx_seq_one_letter_code
_entity_poly.pdbx_strand_id
1 'polypeptide(L)' 'MPITSAKPTLVTPTTLSQRITVALGASLLGLCLVYFAGFSHIEAVHNAAHDTRHSAAFPCH' A
#
# COMPACT_ATOMS: atom_id res chain seq x y z
N MET A 1 16.72 -25.79 37.75
CA MET A 1 16.00 -24.87 36.84
C MET A 1 16.94 -24.57 35.67
N PRO A 2 16.72 -25.08 34.45
CA PRO A 2 17.59 -24.73 33.33
C PRO A 2 17.09 -23.43 32.69
N ILE A 3 17.97 -22.45 32.57
CA ILE A 3 17.76 -21.27 31.73
C ILE A 3 17.90 -21.71 30.27
N THR A 4 16.79 -21.75 29.54
CA THR A 4 16.83 -22.00 28.10
C THR A 4 17.43 -20.78 27.42
N SER A 5 18.57 -20.95 26.75
CA SER A 5 19.22 -19.89 26.00
C SER A 5 18.44 -19.65 24.70
N ALA A 6 17.86 -18.47 24.54
CA ALA A 6 17.21 -18.09 23.30
C ALA A 6 18.26 -17.92 22.19
N LYS A 7 18.12 -18.70 21.11
CA LYS A 7 18.95 -18.58 19.90
C LYS A 7 18.64 -17.21 19.26
N PRO A 8 19.66 -16.39 18.94
CA PRO A 8 19.43 -15.14 18.24
C PRO A 8 18.88 -15.44 16.84
N THR A 9 17.67 -14.94 16.57
CA THR A 9 17.05 -15.03 15.25
C THR A 9 17.81 -14.11 14.30
N LEU A 10 18.42 -14.67 13.26
CA LEU A 10 19.13 -13.88 12.26
C LEU A 10 18.12 -13.10 11.42
N VAL A 11 18.14 -11.77 11.55
CA VAL A 11 17.31 -10.88 10.72
C VAL A 11 18.07 -10.63 9.43
N THR A 12 17.54 -11.12 8.30
CA THR A 12 18.15 -10.83 6.99
C THR A 12 17.91 -9.36 6.65
N PRO A 13 18.97 -8.53 6.51
CA PRO A 13 18.80 -7.13 6.16
C PRO A 13 18.22 -7.03 4.75
N THR A 14 17.15 -6.26 4.59
CA THR A 14 16.58 -5.98 3.27
C THR A 14 17.58 -5.15 2.47
N THR A 15 17.96 -5.62 1.29
CA THR A 15 18.95 -4.91 0.46
C THR A 15 18.35 -3.63 -0.12
N LEU A 16 19.21 -2.67 -0.49
CA LEU A 16 18.79 -1.42 -1.15
C LEU A 16 17.96 -1.74 -2.42
N SER A 17 18.44 -2.66 -3.25
CA SER A 17 17.77 -3.09 -4.47
C SER A 17 16.34 -3.56 -4.20
N GLN A 18 16.15 -4.36 -3.15
CA GLN A 18 14.84 -4.87 -2.74
C GLN A 18 13.89 -3.73 -2.33
N ARG A 19 14.41 -2.72 -1.64
CA ARG A 19 13.63 -1.52 -1.25
C ARG A 19 13.25 -0.68 -2.47
N ILE A 20 14.16 -0.50 -3.43
CA ILE A 20 13.88 0.22 -4.67
C ILE A 20 12.83 -0.53 -5.50
N THR A 21 12.93 -1.84 -5.64
CA THR A 21 11.94 -2.64 -6.39
C THR A 21 10.54 -2.47 -5.80
N VAL A 22 10.41 -2.55 -4.47
CA VAL A 22 9.12 -2.34 -3.80
C VAL A 22 8.64 -0.89 -3.96
N ALA A 23 9.54 0.09 -3.82
CA ALA A 23 9.19 1.50 -3.96
C ALA A 23 8.72 1.85 -5.38
N LEU A 24 9.39 1.33 -6.41
CA LEU A 24 8.98 1.50 -7.81
C LEU A 24 7.65 0.82 -8.08
N GLY A 25 7.45 -0.41 -7.61
CA GLY A 25 6.18 -1.13 -7.76
C GLY A 25 5.02 -0.37 -7.09
N ALA A 26 5.22 0.10 -5.86
CA ALA A 26 4.23 0.89 -5.14
C ALA A 26 3.94 2.23 -5.81
N SER A 27 4.97 2.91 -6.33
CA SER A 27 4.82 4.19 -7.04
C SER A 27 4.08 4.02 -8.35
N LEU A 28 4.38 2.98 -9.12
CA LEU A 28 3.70 2.68 -10.37
C LEU A 28 2.22 2.32 -10.11
N LEU A 29 1.95 1.48 -9.11
CA LEU A 29 0.60 1.14 -8.71
C LEU A 29 -0.19 2.40 -8.29
N GLY A 30 0.40 3.25 -7.46
CA GLY A 30 -0.22 4.52 -7.05
C GLY A 30 -0.52 5.44 -8.24
N LEU A 31 0.43 5.56 -9.17
CA LEU A 31 0.24 6.36 -10.38
C LEU A 31 -0.87 5.79 -11.27
N CYS A 32 -0.92 4.47 -11.46
CA CYS A 32 -2.00 3.81 -12.18
C CYS A 32 -3.36 4.07 -11.53
N LEU A 33 -3.47 3.98 -10.21
CA LEU A 33 -4.72 4.24 -9.49
C LEU A 33 -5.18 5.69 -9.66
N VAL A 34 -4.27 6.66 -9.50
CA VAL A 34 -4.58 8.09 -9.67
C VAL A 34 -4.98 8.40 -11.10
N TYR A 35 -4.24 7.88 -12.09
CA TYR A 35 -4.54 8.12 -13.50
C TYR A 35 -5.85 7.47 -13.92
N PHE A 36 -6.09 6.22 -13.51
CA PHE A 36 -7.31 5.50 -13.84
C PHE A 36 -8.54 6.12 -13.18
N ALA A 37 -8.49 6.46 -11.89
CA ALA A 37 -9.61 7.13 -11.22
C ALA A 37 -9.82 8.58 -11.71
N GLY A 38 -8.73 9.30 -11.99
CA GLY A 38 -8.76 10.71 -12.36
C GLY A 38 -9.13 10.98 -13.83
N PHE A 39 -8.72 10.12 -14.76
CA PHE A 39 -8.91 10.31 -16.21
C PHE A 39 -9.78 9.23 -16.88
N SER A 40 -10.45 8.38 -16.10
CA SER A 40 -11.42 7.43 -16.65
C SER A 40 -12.56 8.18 -17.38
N HIS A 41 -12.74 7.86 -18.67
CA HIS A 41 -13.91 8.23 -19.47
C HIS A 41 -15.20 7.49 -19.05
N ILE A 42 -15.09 6.54 -18.13
CA ILE A 42 -16.22 5.82 -17.56
C ILE A 42 -16.68 6.64 -16.35
N GLU A 43 -17.76 7.41 -16.55
CA GLU A 43 -18.45 8.22 -15.53
C GLU A 43 -18.65 7.45 -14.21
N ALA A 44 -18.92 6.14 -14.28
CA ALA A 44 -19.11 5.27 -13.13
C ALA A 44 -17.85 5.06 -12.26
N VAL A 45 -16.66 4.99 -12.85
CA VAL A 45 -15.39 4.83 -12.10
C VAL A 45 -14.99 6.16 -11.46
N HIS A 46 -15.20 7.27 -12.16
CA HIS A 46 -14.95 8.61 -11.63
C HIS A 46 -15.92 8.93 -10.47
N ASN A 47 -17.21 8.64 -10.65
CA ASN A 47 -18.23 8.80 -9.61
C ASN A 47 -17.98 7.85 -8.44
N ALA A 48 -17.59 6.58 -8.67
CA ALA A 48 -17.25 5.66 -7.58
C ALA A 48 -16.05 6.13 -6.74
N ALA A 49 -15.03 6.75 -7.36
CA ALA A 49 -13.91 7.34 -6.63
C ALA A 49 -14.36 8.56 -5.80
N HIS A 50 -15.25 9.39 -6.35
CA HIS A 50 -15.84 10.53 -5.65
C HIS A 50 -16.73 10.08 -4.47
N ASP A 51 -17.58 9.07 -4.70
CA ASP A 51 -18.47 8.45 -3.70
C ASP A 51 -17.68 7.73 -2.60
N THR A 52 -16.53 7.13 -2.93
CA THR A 52 -15.63 6.52 -1.94
C THR A 52 -15.00 7.58 -1.05
N ARG A 53 -14.65 8.77 -1.55
CA ARG A 53 -14.14 9.87 -0.71
C ARG A 53 -15.23 10.39 0.24
N HIS A 54 -16.48 10.42 -0.20
CA HIS A 54 -17.63 10.76 0.66
C HIS A 54 -17.95 9.66 1.68
N SER A 55 -17.79 8.39 1.30
CA SER A 55 -18.03 7.23 2.18
C SER A 55 -16.88 6.99 3.18
N ALA A 56 -15.64 7.31 2.80
CA ALA A 56 -14.46 7.21 3.66
C ALA A 56 -14.41 8.31 4.73
N ALA A 57 -15.29 9.30 4.65
CA ALA A 57 -15.53 10.30 5.69
C ALA A 57 -16.63 9.87 6.69
N PHE A 58 -17.21 8.65 6.56
CA PHE A 58 -18.11 8.14 7.58
C PHE A 58 -17.36 7.75 8.86
N PRO A 59 -17.89 8.10 10.04
CA PRO A 59 -17.11 8.24 11.26
C PRO A 59 -16.66 6.90 11.83
N CYS A 60 -15.41 6.87 12.29
CA CYS A 60 -14.97 5.92 13.30
C CYS A 60 -15.54 6.33 14.67
N HIS A 61 -16.85 6.19 14.86
CA HIS A 61 -17.46 5.95 16.16
C HIS A 61 -18.85 5.34 16.01
#